data_AF-A0AA43A248-F1
#
_entry.id   AF-A0AA43A248-F1
#
_cell.length_a   1.000
_cell.length_b   1.000
_cell.length_c   1.000
_cell.angle_alpha   90.00
_cell.angle_beta   90.00
_cell.angle_gamma   90.00
#
_symmetry.space_group_name_H-M   'P 1'
#
loop_
_entity.id
_entity.type
_entity.pdbx_description
1 polymer ?
#
loop_
_entity_poly.entity_id
_entity_poly.type
_entity_poly.pdbx_seq_one_letter_code
_entity_poly.pdbx_strand_id
1 'polypeptide(L)'
;MFKIDSAIDTLNEKFGFYASYLVLPLIIVVVFEVFMRYAFNAPTTWAFELTVFLYGVHFCFALAYAHKHNTHVAIDVFESRLSPKSRIILRIITNAALFLPSMG
;
A
#
# COMPACT_ATOMS: atom_id res chain seq x y z
N MET A 1 -28.53 7.85 -3.95
CA MET A 1 -27.21 7.20 -3.80
C MET A 1 -26.57 7.79 -2.55
N PHE A 2 -26.20 6.94 -1.60
CA PHE A 2 -26.30 7.24 -0.17
C PHE A 2 -25.26 8.29 0.29
N LYS A 3 -25.68 9.27 1.11
CA LYS A 3 -24.80 10.33 1.66
C LYS A 3 -23.57 9.77 2.40
N ILE A 4 -23.66 8.54 2.89
CA ILE A 4 -22.60 7.80 3.58
C ILE A 4 -21.46 7.43 2.61
N ASP A 5 -21.79 6.94 1.41
CA ASP A 5 -20.79 6.55 0.41
C ASP A 5 -19.92 7.76 0.02
N SER A 6 -20.56 8.90 -0.26
CA SER A 6 -19.86 10.14 -0.60
C SER A 6 -19.01 10.69 0.56
N ALA A 7 -19.45 10.50 1.81
CA ALA A 7 -18.66 10.87 2.98
C ALA A 7 -17.41 9.98 3.12
N ILE A 8 -17.56 8.66 2.95
CA ILE A 8 -16.45 7.70 2.97
C ILE A 8 -15.46 8.00 1.85
N ASP A 9 -15.95 8.27 0.63
CA ASP A 9 -15.11 8.61 -0.51
C ASP A 9 -14.30 9.89 -0.27
N THR A 10 -14.94 10.93 0.27
CA THR A 10 -14.28 12.21 0.56
C THR A 10 -13.24 12.06 1.68
N LEU A 11 -13.54 11.24 2.70
CA LEU A 11 -12.58 10.92 3.75
C LEU A 11 -11.39 10.16 3.18
N ASN A 12 -11.62 9.10 2.40
CA ASN A 12 -10.54 8.32 1.78
C ASN A 12 -9.64 9.18 0.89
N GLU A 13 -10.22 10.15 0.16
CA GLU A 13 -9.46 11.08 -0.68
C GLU A 13 -8.52 11.97 0.15
N LYS A 14 -9.06 12.60 1.20
CA LYS A 14 -8.28 13.47 2.09
C LYS A 14 -7.22 12.68 2.85
N PHE A 15 -7.60 11.53 3.40
CA PHE A 15 -6.68 10.66 4.13
C PHE A 15 -5.56 10.15 3.22
N GLY A 16 -5.86 9.71 1.99
CA GLY A 16 -4.84 9.31 1.02
C GLY A 16 -3.89 10.45 0.68
N PHE A 17 -4.41 11.66 0.45
CA PHE A 17 -3.59 12.84 0.17
C PHE A 17 -2.66 13.18 1.33
N TYR A 18 -3.17 13.27 2.57
CA TYR A 18 -2.34 13.58 3.73
C TYR A 18 -1.36 12.46 4.08
N ALA A 19 -1.78 11.20 3.95
CA ALA A 19 -0.91 10.04 4.20
C ALA A 19 0.23 9.92 3.18
N SER A 20 0.08 10.48 1.98
CA SER A 20 1.17 10.53 1.00
C SER A 20 2.41 11.27 1.54
N TYR A 21 2.21 12.29 2.39
CA TYR A 21 3.31 13.03 3.01
C TYR A 21 4.10 12.22 4.04
N LEU A 22 3.58 11.09 4.54
CA LEU A 22 4.32 10.19 5.45
C LEU A 22 5.56 9.57 4.79
N VAL A 23 5.65 9.59 3.46
CA VAL A 23 6.85 9.15 2.75
C VAL A 23 8.06 10.06 3.06
N LEU A 24 7.85 11.35 3.32
CA LEU A 24 8.93 12.30 3.59
C LEU A 24 9.71 11.97 4.88
N PRO A 25 9.06 11.85 6.07
CA PRO A 25 9.78 11.46 7.27
C PRO A 25 10.38 10.06 7.15
N LEU A 26 9.75 9.15 6.41
CA LEU A 26 10.30 7.82 6.14
C LEU A 26 11.63 7.90 5.37
N ILE A 27 11.70 8.70 4.30
CA ILE A 27 12.93 8.93 3.54
C ILE A 27 14.02 9.51 4.45
N ILE A 28 13.68 10.48 5.29
CA ILE A 28 14.63 11.12 6.21
C ILE A 28 15.24 10.08 7.17
N VAL A 29 14.41 9.24 7.80
CA VAL A 29 14.88 8.21 8.75
C VAL A 29 15.77 7.18 8.05
N VAL A 30 15.39 6.73 6.85
CA VAL A 30 16.18 5.76 6.08
C VAL A 30 17.52 6.36 5.65
N VAL A 31 17.54 7.58 5.12
CA VAL A 31 18.77 8.27 4.71
C VAL A 31 19.69 8.48 5.92
N PHE A 32 19.13 8.89 7.05
CA PHE A 32 19.89 9.05 8.30
C PHE A 32 20.53 7.73 8.74
N GLU A 33 19.77 6.63 8.77
CA GLU A 33 20.29 5.31 9.17
C GLU A 33 21.37 4.80 8.20
N VAL A 34 21.18 4.97 6.89
CA VAL A 34 22.18 4.64 5.88
C VAL A 34 23.45 5.46 6.11
N PHE A 35 23.33 6.76 6.36
CA PHE A 35 24.48 7.63 6.63
C PHE A 35 25.23 7.21 7.90
N MET A 36 24.51 6.97 9.01
CA MET A 36 25.08 6.50 10.27
C MET A 36 25.82 5.16 10.11
N ARG A 37 25.24 4.23 9.36
CA ARG A 37 25.81 2.91 9.11
C ARG A 37 27.05 2.96 8.24
N TYR A 38 27.04 3.73 7.14
CA TYR A 38 28.13 3.68 6.17
C TYR A 38 29.20 4.77 6.37
N ALA A 39 28.84 5.95 6.88
CA ALA A 39 29.79 7.03 7.14
C ALA A 39 30.43 6.93 8.53
N PHE A 40 29.65 6.52 9.55
CA PHE A 40 30.11 6.47 10.94
C PHE A 40 30.27 5.05 11.49
N ASN A 41 29.91 4.01 10.72
CA ASN A 41 29.93 2.61 11.16
C ASN A 41 29.18 2.37 12.49
N ALA A 42 28.14 3.18 12.75
CA ALA A 42 27.40 3.22 14.00
C ALA A 42 25.89 3.06 13.72
N PRO A 43 25.41 1.83 13.46
CA PRO A 43 24.01 1.58 13.16
C PRO A 43 23.11 1.94 14.34
N THR A 44 21.94 2.51 14.08
CA THR A 44 20.99 2.85 15.14
C THR A 44 19.95 1.75 15.32
N THR A 45 19.66 1.39 16.57
CA THR A 45 18.71 0.30 16.88
C THR A 45 17.25 0.70 16.63
N TRP A 46 16.93 1.99 16.79
CA TRP A 46 15.56 2.50 16.71
C TRP A 46 15.11 2.85 15.29
N ALA A 47 16.03 3.23 14.38
CA ALA A 47 15.63 3.73 13.06
C ALA A 47 14.97 2.64 12.20
N PHE A 48 15.39 1.38 12.36
CA PHE A 48 14.76 0.26 11.69
C PHE A 48 13.30 0.08 12.13
N GLU A 49 13.06 0.00 13.44
CA GLU A 49 11.70 -0.16 14.00
C GLU A 49 10.80 1.01 13.60
N LEU A 50 11.32 2.24 13.70
CA LEU A 50 10.57 3.43 13.28
C LEU A 50 10.20 3.40 11.80
N THR A 51 11.13 2.97 10.94
CA THR A 51 10.87 2.83 9.50
C THR A 51 9.79 1.79 9.25
N VAL A 52 9.81 0.64 9.95
CA VAL A 52 8.78 -0.40 9.82
C VAL A 52 7.40 0.14 10.21
N PHE A 53 7.29 0.86 11.32
CA PHE A 53 6.00 1.43 11.74
C PHE A 53 5.51 2.52 10.79
N LEU A 54 6.37 3.45 10.38
CA LEU A 54 6.02 4.50 9.42
C LEU A 54 5.59 3.89 8.08
N TYR A 55 6.32 2.89 7.60
CA TYR A 55 6.00 2.19 6.36
C TYR A 55 4.67 1.44 6.46
N GLY A 56 4.41 0.76 7.57
CA GLY A 56 3.14 0.05 7.78
C GLY A 56 1.93 0.99 7.73
N VAL A 57 2.02 2.13 8.41
CA VAL A 57 0.95 3.15 8.40
C VAL A 57 0.79 3.75 6.99
N HIS A 58 1.90 4.11 6.35
CA HIS A 58 1.88 4.66 4.99
C HIS A 58 1.26 3.66 3.99
N PHE A 59 1.64 2.38 4.07
CA PHE A 59 1.14 1.32 3.20
C PHE A 59 -0.36 1.11 3.35
N CYS A 60 -0.89 1.06 4.58
CA CYS A 60 -2.33 0.90 4.81
C CYS A 60 -3.15 2.02 4.15
N PHE A 61 -2.70 3.26 4.28
CA PHE A 61 -3.40 4.40 3.67
C PHE A 61 -3.22 4.47 2.14
N ALA A 62 -2.02 4.20 1.65
CA ALA A 62 -1.75 4.14 0.22
C ALA A 62 -2.57 3.03 -0.46
N LEU A 63 -2.71 1.87 0.19
CA LEU A 63 -3.49 0.74 -0.32
C LEU A 63 -4.98 1.10 -0.40
N ALA A 64 -5.54 1.74 0.62
CA ALA A 64 -6.94 2.19 0.59
C ALA A 64 -7.19 3.21 -0.54
N TYR A 65 -6.28 4.16 -0.73
CA TYR A 65 -6.37 5.15 -1.82
C TYR A 65 -6.24 4.49 -3.21
N ALA A 66 -5.29 3.56 -3.36
CA ALA A 66 -5.08 2.82 -4.61
C ALA A 66 -6.26 1.92 -4.95
N HIS A 67 -6.91 1.32 -3.94
CA HIS A 67 -8.10 0.52 -4.13
C HIS A 67 -9.28 1.36 -4.64
N LYS A 68 -9.50 2.56 -4.07
CA LYS A 68 -10.53 3.50 -4.55
C LYS A 68 -10.34 3.86 -6.04
N HIS A 69 -9.10 4.06 -6.46
CA HIS A 69 -8.78 4.48 -7.83
C HIS A 69 -8.58 3.31 -8.80
N ASN A 70 -8.72 2.05 -8.34
CA ASN A 70 -8.36 0.85 -9.11
C ASN A 70 -6.94 0.92 -9.71
N THR A 71 -6.01 1.58 -9.02
CA THR A 71 -4.61 1.73 -9.45
C THR A 71 -3.68 0.71 -8.82
N HIS A 72 -4.22 -0.23 -8.05
CA HIS A 72 -3.41 -1.32 -7.52
C HIS A 72 -2.91 -2.19 -8.68
N VAL A 73 -1.60 -2.38 -8.77
CA VAL A 73 -0.99 -3.16 -9.86
C VAL A 73 -1.46 -4.62 -9.74
N ALA A 74 -2.24 -5.06 -10.72
CA ALA A 74 -2.70 -6.43 -10.83
C ALA A 74 -1.81 -7.22 -11.80
N ILE A 75 -1.60 -8.50 -11.52
CA ILE A 75 -0.84 -9.39 -12.39
C ILE A 75 -1.80 -9.94 -13.47
N ASP A 76 -1.99 -9.18 -14.55
CA ASP A 76 -2.87 -9.56 -15.66
C ASP A 76 -2.30 -10.66 -16.58
N VAL A 77 -1.00 -10.96 -16.47
CA VAL A 77 -0.28 -11.87 -17.39
C VAL A 77 -0.87 -13.28 -17.36
N PHE A 78 -1.27 -13.78 -16.19
CA PHE A 78 -1.86 -15.10 -16.06
C PHE A 78 -3.38 -15.08 -16.30
N GLU A 79 -4.08 -14.02 -15.88
CA GLU A 79 -5.52 -13.89 -16.09
C GLU A 79 -5.91 -13.76 -17.57
N SER A 80 -5.10 -13.06 -18.37
CA SER A 80 -5.35 -12.87 -19.80
C SER A 80 -5.29 -14.16 -20.63
N ARG A 81 -4.65 -15.22 -20.11
CA ARG A 81 -4.52 -16.52 -20.78
C ARG A 81 -5.53 -17.57 -20.31
N LEU A 82 -6.35 -17.24 -19.30
CA LEU A 82 -7.31 -18.17 -18.69
C LEU A 82 -8.70 -18.07 -19.34
N SER A 83 -9.41 -19.21 -19.37
CA SER A 83 -10.82 -19.24 -19.77
C SER A 83 -11.71 -18.46 -18.77
N PRO A 84 -12.90 -17.96 -19.18
CA PRO A 84 -13.74 -17.12 -18.32
C PRO A 84 -14.08 -17.76 -16.97
N LYS A 85 -14.30 -19.08 -16.94
CA LYS A 85 -14.63 -19.82 -15.71
C LYS A 85 -13.43 -19.95 -14.77
N SER A 86 -12.25 -20.27 -15.29
CA SER A 86 -11.04 -20.42 -14.49
C SER A 86 -10.54 -19.06 -13.96
N ARG A 87 -10.77 -17.97 -14.71
CA ARG A 87 -10.47 -16.60 -14.25
C ARG A 87 -11.29 -16.20 -13.02
N ILE A 88 -12.59 -16.51 -13.00
CA ILE A 88 -13.46 -16.19 -11.85
C ILE A 88 -13.02 -17.00 -10.61
N ILE A 89 -12.73 -18.29 -10.78
CA ILE A 89 -12.27 -19.14 -9.67
C ILE A 89 -10.94 -18.63 -9.12
N LEU A 90 -10.00 -18.26 -9.99
CA LEU A 90 -8.72 -17.67 -9.59
C LEU A 90 -8.96 -16.40 -8.76
N ARG A 91 -9.80 -15.46 -9.25
CA ARG A 91 -10.13 -14.22 -8.53
C ARG A 91 -10.74 -14.48 -7.16
N ILE A 92 -11.66 -15.44 -7.04
CA ILE A 92 -12.27 -15.80 -5.76
C ILE A 92 -11.23 -16.35 -4.80
N ILE A 93 -10.38 -17.29 -5.26
CA ILE A 93 -9.33 -17.88 -4.43
C ILE A 93 -8.32 -16.83 -3.99
N THR A 94 -7.85 -15.98 -4.90
CA THR A 94 -6.87 -14.94 -4.59
C THR A 94 -7.44 -13.92 -3.61
N ASN A 95 -8.68 -13.48 -3.83
CA ASN A 95 -9.33 -12.54 -2.92
C ASN A 95 -9.58 -13.15 -1.52
N ALA A 96 -9.93 -14.44 -1.45
CA ALA A 96 -10.17 -15.14 -0.18
C ALA A 96 -8.87 -15.48 0.58
N ALA A 97 -7.82 -15.91 -0.12
CA ALA A 97 -6.57 -16.36 0.50
C ALA A 97 -5.66 -15.21 0.92
N LEU A 98 -5.60 -14.13 0.12
CA LEU A 98 -4.66 -13.03 0.31
C LEU A 98 -5.33 -11.73 0.81
N PHE A 99 -6.67 -11.65 0.85
CA PHE A 99 -7.40 -10.39 1.05
C PHE A 99 -6.92 -9.26 0.11
N LEU A 100 -6.26 -9.64 -0.99
CA LEU A 100 -5.77 -8.72 -2.01
C LEU A 100 -6.87 -8.61 -3.06
N PRO A 101 -7.42 -7.41 -3.30
CA PRO A 101 -8.28 -7.19 -4.45
C PRO A 101 -7.41 -7.39 -5.69
N SER A 102 -7.46 -8.61 -6.24
CA SER A 102 -6.56 -9.05 -7.30
C SER A 102 -6.83 -8.37 -8.63
N MET A 103 -7.96 -7.66 -8.75
CA MET A 103 -8.41 -6.91 -9.92
C MET A 103 -9.46 -5.88 -9.50
N GLY A 104 -9.25 -4.61 -9.90
CA GLY A 104 -10.32 -3.65 -10.16
C GLY A 104 -10.98 -3.91 -11.51
#